data_AF-A0AA43QXQ1-F1
#
_entry.id   AF-A0AA43QXQ1-F1
#
_cell.length_a   1.000
_cell.length_b   1.000
_cell.length_c   1.000
_cell.angle_alpha   90.00
_cell.angle_beta   90.00
_cell.angle_gamma   90.00
#
_symmetry.space_group_name_H-M   'P 1'
#
loop_
_entity.id
_entity.type
_entity.pdbx_description
1 polymer ?
#
loop_
_entity_poly.entity_id
_entity_poly.type
_entity_poly.pdbx_seq_one_letter_code
_entity_poly.pdbx_strand_id
1 'polypeptide(L)'
;MTHSSYRSASFAPIHAHDLTLIEWFTSLLSGTTPLSNGGMVLAATSASNTPAVPALDLALARLEKNDNAGGDPFKKYDRRVLDLFEGGNVGVQRLGGVDRGEVRGLMEYWARSGVMGARVDEARVGEEWVLSGGGCVGELERGCVRGRVGYLG
;
A
#
# COMPACT_ATOMS: atom_id res chain seq x y z
N MET A 1 3.53 14.08 -1.37
CA MET A 1 3.26 14.10 0.09
C MET A 1 4.43 14.60 0.94
N THR A 2 5.57 15.00 0.36
CA THR A 2 6.68 15.69 1.06
C THR A 2 7.40 16.58 0.05
N HIS A 3 8.48 17.27 0.45
CA HIS A 3 9.33 17.99 -0.49
C HIS A 3 9.97 17.06 -1.53
N SER A 4 10.03 17.52 -2.77
CA SER A 4 10.78 16.85 -3.83
C SER A 4 12.28 17.10 -3.69
N SER A 5 13.09 16.34 -4.43
CA SER A 5 14.54 16.59 -4.52
C SER A 5 14.89 17.83 -5.35
N TYR A 6 13.92 18.45 -6.02
CA TYR A 6 14.13 19.63 -6.85
C TYR A 6 14.28 20.91 -6.03
N ARG A 7 14.99 21.87 -6.61
CA ARG A 7 15.27 23.19 -6.02
C ARG A 7 14.76 24.30 -6.93
N SER A 8 14.24 25.36 -6.33
CA SER A 8 13.87 26.59 -7.03
C SER A 8 15.11 27.39 -7.46
N ALA A 9 14.91 28.46 -8.24
CA ALA A 9 15.98 29.41 -8.58
C ALA A 9 16.63 30.06 -7.34
N SER A 10 15.88 30.19 -6.24
CA SER A 10 16.38 30.65 -4.94
C SER A 10 16.99 29.54 -4.07
N PHE A 11 17.21 28.35 -4.65
CA PHE A 11 17.73 27.15 -3.98
C PHE A 11 16.85 26.61 -2.82
N ALA A 12 15.58 27.01 -2.77
CA ALA A 12 14.60 26.48 -1.82
C ALA A 12 14.07 25.11 -2.28
N PRO A 13 13.75 24.18 -1.36
CA PRO A 13 13.12 22.91 -1.72
C PRO A 13 11.73 23.11 -2.29
N ILE A 14 11.43 22.46 -3.42
CA ILE A 14 10.11 22.52 -4.07
C ILE A 14 9.21 21.43 -3.47
N HIS A 15 7.98 21.78 -3.07
CA HIS A 15 7.06 20.78 -2.55
C HIS A 15 6.59 19.83 -3.67
N ALA A 16 6.41 18.53 -3.40
CA ALA A 16 6.00 17.61 -4.47
C ALA A 16 4.65 17.97 -5.11
N HIS A 17 3.74 18.61 -4.37
CA HIS A 17 2.45 19.08 -4.91
C HIS A 17 2.59 20.30 -5.82
N ASP A 18 3.76 20.95 -5.88
CA ASP A 18 4.00 22.05 -6.83
C ASP A 18 4.46 21.53 -8.20
N LEU A 19 4.75 20.22 -8.31
CA LEU A 19 5.09 19.58 -9.58
C LEU A 19 3.81 19.31 -10.37
N THR A 20 3.73 19.80 -11.60
CA THR A 20 2.51 19.79 -12.42
C THR A 20 1.81 18.43 -12.51
N LEU A 21 2.56 17.36 -12.76
CA LEU A 21 2.00 16.01 -12.85
C LEU A 21 1.39 15.54 -11.52
N ILE A 22 2.05 15.89 -10.41
CA ILE A 22 1.61 15.49 -9.07
C ILE A 22 0.40 16.33 -8.66
N GLU A 23 0.44 17.63 -8.89
CA GLU A 23 -0.69 18.54 -8.67
C GLU A 23 -1.93 18.01 -9.37
N TRP A 24 -1.84 17.74 -10.68
CA TRP A 24 -2.94 17.21 -11.48
C TRP A 24 -3.48 15.90 -10.92
N PHE A 25 -2.60 14.95 -10.59
CA PHE A 25 -3.00 13.70 -9.96
C PHE A 25 -3.71 13.93 -8.61
N THR A 26 -3.16 14.78 -7.76
CA THR A 26 -3.73 15.07 -6.43
C THR A 26 -5.07 15.80 -6.51
N SER A 27 -5.24 16.67 -7.51
CA SER A 27 -6.49 17.40 -7.77
C SER A 27 -7.59 16.49 -8.30
N LEU A 28 -7.23 15.46 -9.07
CA LEU A 28 -8.15 14.39 -9.43
C LEU A 28 -8.48 13.48 -8.24
N LEU A 29 -7.47 13.12 -7.44
CA LEU A 29 -7.63 12.24 -6.28
C LEU A 29 -8.52 12.87 -5.19
N SER A 30 -8.33 14.15 -4.87
CA SER A 30 -9.15 14.88 -3.89
C SER A 30 -10.58 15.16 -4.40
N GLY A 31 -10.83 14.99 -5.70
CA GLY A 31 -12.08 15.39 -6.35
C GLY A 31 -12.21 16.89 -6.58
N THR A 32 -11.13 17.68 -6.40
CA THR A 32 -11.12 19.12 -6.74
C THR A 32 -11.38 19.33 -8.23
N THR A 33 -10.78 18.47 -9.08
CA THR A 33 -11.05 18.44 -10.52
C THR A 33 -11.93 17.22 -10.84
N PRO A 34 -13.16 17.41 -11.35
CA PRO A 34 -14.06 16.30 -11.65
C PRO A 34 -13.66 15.58 -12.94
N LEU A 35 -13.88 14.25 -12.97
CA LEU A 35 -13.84 13.47 -14.21
C LEU A 35 -15.19 13.59 -14.91
N SER A 36 -15.24 14.31 -16.04
CA SER A 36 -16.48 14.66 -16.75
C SER A 36 -17.33 13.46 -17.18
N ASN A 37 -16.69 12.34 -17.50
CA ASN A 37 -17.35 11.09 -17.90
C ASN A 37 -17.47 10.07 -16.75
N GLY A 38 -17.16 10.49 -15.52
CA GLY A 38 -16.95 9.58 -14.39
C GLY A 38 -15.64 8.79 -14.50
N GLY A 39 -15.36 8.00 -13.47
CA GLY A 39 -14.14 7.20 -13.37
C GLY A 39 -13.71 7.00 -11.93
N MET A 40 -12.52 6.42 -11.75
CA MET A 40 -11.93 6.17 -10.44
C MET A 40 -10.44 6.47 -10.48
N VAL A 41 -9.94 7.15 -9.46
CA VAL A 41 -8.51 7.40 -9.25
C VAL A 41 -8.06 6.50 -8.10
N LEU A 42 -7.08 5.63 -8.35
CA LEU A 42 -6.51 4.73 -7.35
C LEU A 42 -5.09 5.15 -7.03
N ALA A 43 -4.79 5.25 -5.74
CA ALA A 43 -3.45 5.49 -5.21
C ALA A 43 -3.03 4.29 -4.35
N ALA A 44 -1.89 3.68 -4.67
CA ALA A 44 -1.31 2.60 -3.88
C ALA A 44 -0.14 3.14 -3.06
N THR A 45 -0.13 2.84 -1.76
CA THR A 45 1.03 3.09 -0.90
C THR A 45 2.07 1.97 -1.08
N SER A 46 3.32 2.27 -0.77
CA SER A 46 4.40 1.30 -0.74
C SER A 46 5.10 1.36 0.60
N ALA A 47 5.43 0.21 1.18
CA ALA A 47 6.30 0.11 2.35
C ALA A 47 7.80 0.01 1.97
N SER A 48 8.12 -0.15 0.68
CA SER A 48 9.48 -0.29 0.19
C SER A 48 10.05 1.06 -0.26
N ASN A 49 11.24 1.39 0.24
CA ASN A 49 11.99 2.61 -0.09
C ASN A 49 11.15 3.91 -0.03
N THR A 50 10.31 4.02 1.00
CA THR A 50 9.42 5.17 1.20
C THR A 50 9.89 6.02 2.39
N PRO A 51 9.86 7.37 2.30
CA PRO A 51 10.07 8.21 3.46
C PRO A 51 8.88 8.14 4.43
N ALA A 52 9.14 8.29 5.73
CA ALA A 52 8.07 8.45 6.71
C ALA A 52 7.39 9.82 6.54
N VAL A 53 6.06 9.82 6.38
CA VAL A 53 5.27 11.04 6.18
C VAL A 53 4.13 11.07 7.22
N PRO A 54 4.35 11.69 8.40
CA PRO A 54 3.38 11.67 9.50
C PRO A 54 1.98 12.19 9.13
N ALA A 55 1.91 13.17 8.21
CA ALA A 55 0.64 13.72 7.74
C ALA A 55 -0.17 12.71 6.92
N LEU A 56 0.50 11.91 6.08
CA LEU A 56 -0.16 10.87 5.31
C LEU A 56 -0.66 9.76 6.24
N ASP A 57 0.17 9.33 7.19
CA ASP A 57 -0.21 8.29 8.16
C ASP A 57 -1.43 8.70 8.99
N LEU A 58 -1.45 9.96 9.45
CA LEU A 58 -2.59 10.51 10.18
C LEU A 58 -3.84 10.59 9.30
N ALA A 59 -3.72 11.07 8.06
CA ALA A 59 -4.84 11.15 7.13
C ALA A 59 -5.45 9.77 6.83
N LEU A 60 -4.61 8.77 6.56
CA LEU A 60 -5.07 7.39 6.32
C LEU A 60 -5.73 6.80 7.57
N ALA A 61 -5.17 7.01 8.76
CA ALA A 61 -5.77 6.54 10.01
C ALA A 61 -7.14 7.17 10.30
N ARG A 62 -7.34 8.44 9.93
CA ARG A 62 -8.62 9.14 10.04
C ARG A 62 -9.67 8.55 9.09
N LEU A 63 -9.27 8.33 7.83
CA LEU A 63 -10.15 7.72 6.83
C LEU A 63 -10.52 6.27 7.18
N GLU A 64 -9.57 5.46 7.65
CA GLU A 64 -9.83 4.08 8.08
C GLU A 64 -10.83 4.01 9.23
N LYS A 65 -10.76 4.95 10.19
CA LYS A 65 -11.64 4.98 11.37
C LYS A 65 -12.90 5.81 11.19
N ASN A 66 -13.03 6.54 10.08
CA ASN A 66 -14.02 7.62 9.90
C ASN A 66 -14.07 8.58 11.10
N ASP A 67 -12.90 8.98 11.61
CA ASP A 67 -12.78 9.84 12.79
C ASP A 67 -11.89 11.06 12.48
N ASN A 68 -12.13 12.15 13.19
CA ASN A 68 -11.42 13.42 13.08
C ASN A 68 -10.42 13.63 14.23
N ALA A 69 -9.99 12.55 14.90
CA ALA A 69 -9.03 12.62 15.99
C ALA A 69 -7.82 13.51 15.66
N GLY A 70 -7.46 14.35 16.63
CA GLY A 70 -6.27 15.20 16.56
C GLY A 70 -5.01 14.36 16.46
N GLY A 71 -4.07 14.80 15.62
CA GLY A 71 -2.73 14.21 15.58
C GLY A 71 -1.94 14.51 16.85
N ASP A 72 -0.88 13.74 17.09
CA ASP A 72 0.11 14.01 18.14
C ASP A 72 0.64 15.46 18.05
N PRO A 73 0.43 16.32 19.06
CA PRO A 73 0.84 17.73 19.04
C PRO A 73 2.34 17.96 18.82
N PHE A 74 3.18 16.97 19.11
CA PHE A 74 4.63 17.10 19.00
C PHE A 74 5.16 16.77 17.60
N LYS A 75 4.31 16.26 16.70
CA LYS A 75 4.69 15.99 15.31
C LYS A 75 4.29 17.14 14.40
N LYS A 76 5.18 17.44 13.45
CA LYS A 76 4.87 18.39 12.36
C LYS A 76 4.07 17.68 11.29
N TYR A 77 2.88 18.21 10.99
CA TYR A 77 2.05 17.72 9.91
C TYR A 77 2.03 18.72 8.77
N ASP A 78 2.25 18.24 7.57
CA ASP A 78 2.03 19.02 6.36
C ASP A 78 0.53 19.19 6.12
N ARG A 79 0.07 20.44 6.21
CA ARG A 79 -1.34 20.78 6.04
C ARG A 79 -1.84 20.50 4.62
N ARG A 80 -1.00 20.67 3.60
CA ARG A 80 -1.36 20.39 2.19
C ARG A 80 -1.69 18.92 1.96
N VAL A 81 -1.07 18.04 2.74
CA VAL A 81 -1.36 16.60 2.70
C VAL A 81 -2.66 16.31 3.43
N LEU A 82 -2.89 16.88 4.60
CA LEU A 82 -4.13 16.68 5.35
C LEU A 82 -5.36 17.18 4.58
N ASP A 83 -5.29 18.40 4.04
CA ASP A 83 -6.40 19.04 3.30
C ASP A 83 -6.86 18.19 2.09
N LEU A 84 -5.94 17.44 1.47
CA LEU A 84 -6.23 16.55 0.34
C LEU A 84 -7.27 15.48 0.69
N PHE A 85 -7.25 15.00 1.93
CA PHE A 85 -8.10 13.90 2.41
C PHE A 85 -9.31 14.38 3.23
N GLU A 86 -9.36 15.65 3.64
CA GLU A 86 -10.47 16.21 4.43
C GLU A 86 -11.77 16.37 3.61
N GLY A 87 -11.71 16.35 2.27
CA GLY A 87 -12.86 16.56 1.38
C GLY A 87 -13.86 15.39 1.26
N GLY A 88 -13.64 14.26 1.95
CA GLY A 88 -14.57 13.12 1.99
C GLY A 88 -14.69 12.30 0.69
N ASN A 89 -14.00 12.70 -0.38
CA ASN A 89 -14.03 12.01 -1.68
C ASN A 89 -13.07 10.82 -1.78
N VAL A 90 -12.21 10.63 -0.77
CA VAL A 90 -11.16 9.61 -0.78
C VAL A 90 -11.49 8.49 0.19
N GLY A 91 -11.59 7.27 -0.32
CA GLY A 91 -11.69 6.05 0.48
C GLY A 91 -10.31 5.42 0.72
N VAL A 92 -10.17 4.67 1.82
CA VAL A 92 -8.99 3.84 2.10
C VAL A 92 -9.39 2.37 2.13
N GLN A 93 -8.67 1.56 1.38
CA GLN A 93 -8.78 0.10 1.43
C GLN A 93 -7.51 -0.48 2.05
N ARG A 94 -7.65 -1.06 3.24
CA ARG A 94 -6.54 -1.77 3.88
C ARG A 94 -6.38 -3.15 3.25
N LEU A 95 -5.19 -3.43 2.73
CA LEU A 95 -4.84 -4.77 2.27
C LEU A 95 -4.27 -5.59 3.44
N GLY A 96 -4.80 -6.78 3.62
CA GLY A 96 -4.35 -7.78 4.60
C GLY A 96 -3.80 -9.02 3.93
N GLY A 97 -3.49 -10.04 4.74
CA GLY A 97 -3.19 -11.37 4.22
C GLY A 97 -4.43 -12.05 3.64
N VAL A 98 -4.21 -12.95 2.69
CA VAL A 98 -5.27 -13.75 2.05
C VAL A 98 -5.77 -14.85 2.97
N ASP A 99 -6.99 -15.33 2.74
CA ASP A 99 -7.54 -16.44 3.50
C ASP A 99 -6.92 -17.79 3.10
N ARG A 100 -7.20 -18.85 3.88
CA ARG A 100 -6.62 -20.18 3.63
C ARG A 100 -7.08 -20.80 2.31
N GLY A 101 -8.29 -20.53 1.85
CA GLY A 101 -8.80 -20.99 0.57
C GLY A 101 -8.10 -20.29 -0.60
N GLU A 102 -7.85 -18.99 -0.48
CA GLU A 102 -7.04 -18.22 -1.43
C GLU A 102 -5.58 -18.69 -1.46
N VAL A 103 -4.97 -18.99 -0.30
CA VAL A 103 -3.62 -19.60 -0.23
C VAL A 103 -3.58 -20.94 -0.93
N ARG A 104 -4.57 -21.82 -0.67
CA ARG A 104 -4.70 -23.09 -1.40
C ARG A 104 -4.74 -22.85 -2.91
N GLY A 105 -5.58 -21.93 -3.37
CA GLY A 105 -5.68 -21.58 -4.79
C GLY A 105 -4.36 -21.12 -5.39
N LEU A 106 -3.63 -20.24 -4.70
CA LEU A 106 -2.31 -19.78 -5.13
C LEU A 106 -1.29 -20.92 -5.20
N MET A 107 -1.21 -21.75 -4.16
CA MET A 107 -0.28 -22.87 -4.10
C MET A 107 -0.58 -23.92 -5.16
N GLU A 108 -1.86 -24.23 -5.40
CA GLU A 108 -2.26 -25.14 -6.48
C GLU A 108 -1.90 -24.58 -7.85
N TYR A 109 -2.09 -23.28 -8.06
CA TYR A 109 -1.66 -22.62 -9.28
C TYR A 109 -0.12 -22.69 -9.47
N TRP A 110 0.66 -22.43 -8.43
CA TRP A 110 2.12 -22.58 -8.47
C TRP A 110 2.57 -24.02 -8.73
N ALA A 111 1.88 -25.01 -8.15
CA ALA A 111 2.15 -26.41 -8.41
C ALA A 111 1.89 -26.77 -9.88
N ARG A 112 0.73 -26.37 -10.41
CA ARG A 112 0.34 -26.65 -11.80
C ARG A 112 1.20 -25.93 -12.84
N SER A 113 1.68 -24.74 -12.51
CA SER A 113 2.62 -24.00 -13.36
C SER A 113 4.07 -24.50 -13.27
N GLY A 114 4.35 -25.46 -12.39
CA GLY A 114 5.70 -26.02 -12.19
C GLY A 114 6.64 -25.11 -11.41
N VAL A 115 6.13 -24.00 -10.87
CA VAL A 115 6.89 -23.03 -10.07
C VAL A 115 7.13 -23.55 -8.65
N MET A 116 6.24 -24.42 -8.15
CA MET A 116 6.38 -25.11 -6.88
C MET A 116 6.35 -26.63 -7.09
N GLY A 117 7.42 -27.32 -6.70
CA GLY A 117 7.54 -28.78 -6.85
C GLY A 117 6.88 -29.60 -5.73
N ALA A 118 6.22 -28.96 -4.77
CA ALA A 118 5.65 -29.59 -3.59
C ALA A 118 4.17 -29.94 -3.78
N ARG A 119 3.72 -31.01 -3.09
CA ARG A 119 2.30 -31.37 -3.01
C ARG A 119 1.55 -30.32 -2.19
N VAL A 120 0.36 -29.95 -2.67
CA VAL A 120 -0.57 -29.08 -1.93
C VAL A 120 -1.58 -29.94 -1.18
N ASP A 121 -1.50 -29.93 0.14
CA ASP A 121 -2.47 -30.55 1.04
C ASP A 121 -2.91 -29.55 2.14
N GLU A 122 -3.93 -29.90 2.92
CA GLU A 122 -4.45 -29.04 3.99
C GLU A 122 -3.41 -28.72 5.07
N ALA A 123 -2.55 -29.67 5.42
CA ALA A 123 -1.52 -29.46 6.44
C ALA A 123 -0.51 -28.41 5.98
N ARG A 124 -0.01 -28.55 4.74
CA ARG A 124 0.94 -27.62 4.15
C ARG A 124 0.35 -26.23 3.92
N VAL A 125 -0.89 -26.15 3.42
CA VAL A 125 -1.59 -24.86 3.28
C VAL A 125 -1.72 -24.16 4.63
N GLY A 126 -2.05 -24.90 5.69
CA GLY A 126 -2.10 -24.37 7.05
C GLY A 126 -0.74 -23.87 7.55
N GLU A 127 0.31 -24.64 7.32
CA GLU A 127 1.69 -24.28 7.69
C GLU A 127 2.15 -23.00 6.97
N GLU A 128 2.05 -22.96 5.64
CA GLU A 128 2.51 -21.83 4.83
C GLU A 128 1.68 -20.56 5.13
N TRP A 129 0.37 -20.69 5.42
CA TRP A 129 -0.45 -19.57 5.86
C TRP A 129 0.02 -18.98 7.19
N VAL A 130 0.44 -19.82 8.14
CA VAL A 130 1.01 -19.37 9.42
C VAL A 130 2.40 -18.76 9.22
N LEU A 131 3.28 -19.42 8.47
CA LEU A 131 4.65 -18.96 8.21
C LEU A 131 4.70 -17.63 7.45
N SER A 132 3.73 -17.39 6.57
CA SER A 132 3.57 -16.12 5.86
C SER A 132 2.94 -15.01 6.71
N GLY A 133 2.76 -15.21 8.02
CA GLY A 133 2.21 -14.18 8.91
C GLY A 133 0.71 -13.93 8.68
N GLY A 134 -0.05 -14.99 8.40
CA GLY A 134 -1.51 -14.91 8.17
C GLY A 134 -1.87 -14.68 6.70
N GLY A 135 -1.11 -15.27 5.76
CA GLY A 135 -1.41 -15.19 4.33
C GLY A 135 -0.82 -13.97 3.62
N CYS A 136 0.30 -13.41 4.09
CA CYS A 136 0.99 -12.38 3.31
C CYS A 136 1.54 -12.97 2.00
N VAL A 137 0.98 -12.59 0.86
CA VAL A 137 1.32 -13.18 -0.45
C VAL A 137 2.81 -13.08 -0.78
N GLY A 138 3.46 -11.97 -0.44
CA GLY A 138 4.90 -11.80 -0.66
C GLY A 138 5.75 -12.79 0.15
N GLU A 139 5.35 -13.09 1.38
CA GLU A 139 6.03 -14.08 2.21
C GLU A 139 5.68 -15.51 1.79
N LEU A 140 4.45 -15.76 1.30
CA LEU A 140 4.08 -17.05 0.69
C LEU A 140 4.95 -17.34 -0.53
N GLU A 141 5.13 -16.38 -1.44
CA GLU A 141 6.00 -16.55 -2.60
C GLU A 141 7.45 -16.81 -2.15
N ARG A 142 7.90 -16.09 -1.11
CA ARG A 142 9.24 -16.28 -0.55
C ARG A 142 9.43 -17.69 0.01
N GLY A 143 8.45 -18.23 0.72
CA GLY A 143 8.51 -19.56 1.33
C GLY A 143 8.32 -20.70 0.33
N CYS A 144 7.26 -20.63 -0.47
CA CYS A 144 6.83 -21.72 -1.36
C CYS A 144 7.62 -21.79 -2.67
N VAL A 145 8.05 -20.65 -3.22
CA VAL A 145 8.62 -20.56 -4.57
C VAL A 145 10.11 -20.25 -4.53
N ARG A 146 10.50 -19.20 -3.80
CA ARG A 146 11.90 -18.75 -3.72
C ARG A 146 12.68 -19.43 -2.60
N GLY A 147 11.97 -20.15 -1.73
CA GLY A 147 12.57 -20.97 -0.71
C GLY A 147 13.50 -21.97 -1.38
N ARG A 148 14.76 -22.01 -0.97
CA ARG A 148 15.62 -23.12 -1.38
C ARG A 148 14.97 -24.39 -0.85
N VAL A 149 14.52 -25.25 -1.76
CA VAL A 149 14.13 -26.63 -1.45
C VAL A 149 15.40 -27.33 -0.97
N GLY A 150 15.68 -27.22 0.32
CA GLY A 150 16.59 -28.12 1.01
C GLY A 150 15.90 -29.46 1.05
N TYR A 151 16.37 -30.40 0.22
CA TYR A 151 16.05 -31.81 0.37
C TYR A 151 16.53 -32.26 1.75
N LEU A 152 15.63 -32.24 2.73
CA LEU A 152 15.70 -33.17 3.85
C LEU A 152 14.78 -34.33 3.47
N GLY A 153 15.40 -35.35 2.87
CA GLY A 153 14.82 -36.68 2.75
C GLY A 153 14.81 -37.40 4.09
#